data_AF-A0A967U4X3-F1
#
_entry.id   AF-A0A967U4X3-F1
#
_cell.length_a   1.000
_cell.length_b   1.000
_cell.length_c   1.000
_cell.angle_alpha   90.00
_cell.angle_beta   90.00
_cell.angle_gamma   90.00
#
_symmetry.space_group_name_H-M   'P 1'
#
loop_
_entity.id
_entity.type
_entity.pdbx_description
1 polymer ?
#
loop_
_entity_poly.entity_id
_entity_poly.type
_entity_poly.pdbx_seq_one_letter_code
_entity_poly.pdbx_strand_id
1 'polypeptide(L)'
;CEIVPENFHHREHVRVAYILLTRLNVKEVFTKLKNDLLSFLDFIGAGKSIYHETLTYSWLLTVNHFMYISSPAESFNEFINANKILLNKESIYTDYSHTLIESDEARSNFLKPDLEPIPIHEKGSAL
;
A
#
# COMPACT_ATOMS: atom_id res chain seq x y z
N CYS A 1 -3.96 -2.70 27.25
CA CYS A 1 -4.57 -2.08 26.06
C CYS A 1 -4.57 -3.12 24.95
N GLU A 2 -5.74 -3.65 24.57
CA GLU A 2 -5.88 -4.47 23.37
C GLU A 2 -5.83 -3.52 22.16
N ILE A 3 -4.76 -3.62 21.37
CA ILE A 3 -4.71 -2.94 20.08
C ILE A 3 -5.36 -3.88 19.08
N VAL A 4 -6.63 -3.63 18.77
CA VAL A 4 -7.33 -4.40 17.73
C VAL A 4 -6.75 -3.99 16.37
N PRO A 5 -6.14 -4.90 15.59
CA PRO A 5 -5.53 -4.58 14.29
C PRO A 5 -6.50 -3.89 13.32
N GLU A 6 -7.79 -4.19 13.44
CA GLU A 6 -8.88 -3.63 12.63
C GLU A 6 -9.12 -2.12 12.86
N ASN A 7 -8.59 -1.55 13.94
CA ASN A 7 -8.69 -0.10 14.22
C ASN A 7 -7.76 0.75 13.33
N PHE A 8 -6.84 0.15 12.56
CA PHE A 8 -6.09 0.89 11.56
C PHE A 8 -6.91 1.00 10.27
N HIS A 9 -7.67 2.08 10.19
CA HIS A 9 -8.50 2.37 9.02
C HIS A 9 -7.65 2.50 7.75
N HIS A 10 -8.19 2.02 6.62
CA HIS A 10 -7.55 2.06 5.30
C HIS A 10 -6.87 3.39 4.97
N ARG A 11 -7.58 4.48 5.27
CA ARG A 11 -7.11 5.85 5.09
C ARG A 11 -5.75 6.11 5.75
N GLU A 12 -5.52 5.58 6.95
CA GLU A 12 -4.25 5.80 7.66
C GLU A 12 -3.11 4.99 7.04
N HIS A 13 -3.37 3.79 6.49
CA HIS A 13 -2.37 3.06 5.71
C HIS A 13 -1.96 3.83 4.45
N VAL A 14 -2.96 4.36 3.71
CA VAL A 14 -2.71 5.21 2.54
C VAL A 14 -1.92 6.47 2.92
N ARG A 15 -2.23 7.08 4.07
CA ARG A 15 -1.49 8.24 4.61
C ARG A 15 -0.03 7.93 4.88
N VAL A 16 0.26 6.81 5.55
CA VAL A 16 1.65 6.40 5.84
C VAL A 16 2.41 6.17 4.53
N ALA A 17 1.81 5.46 3.56
CA ALA A 17 2.41 5.25 2.25
C ALA A 17 2.71 6.58 1.54
N TYR A 18 1.75 7.50 1.49
CA TYR A 18 1.92 8.83 0.90
C TYR A 18 3.08 9.61 1.55
N ILE A 19 3.11 9.68 2.89
CA ILE A 19 4.17 10.40 3.63
C ILE A 19 5.54 9.81 3.33
N LEU A 20 5.68 8.49 3.35
CA LEU A 20 6.96 7.83 3.07
C LEU A 20 7.39 8.03 1.62
N LEU A 21 6.45 7.93 0.67
CA LEU A 21 6.69 8.17 -0.75
C LEU A 21 7.07 9.63 -1.06
N THR A 22 6.78 10.59 -0.19
CA THR A 22 7.30 11.96 -0.38
C THR A 22 8.82 12.03 -0.24
N ARG A 23 9.46 11.08 0.48
CA ARG A 23 10.89 11.12 0.84
C ARG A 23 11.72 10.00 0.23
N LEU A 24 11.12 8.84 -0.01
CA LEU A 24 11.79 7.61 -0.41
C LEU A 24 11.22 7.09 -1.74
N ASN A 25 11.96 6.20 -2.40
CA ASN A 25 11.41 5.47 -3.55
C ASN A 25 10.55 4.27 -3.11
N VAL A 26 9.76 3.72 -4.04
CA VAL A 26 8.82 2.61 -3.79
C VAL A 26 9.49 1.42 -3.10
N LYS A 27 10.70 1.02 -3.53
CA LYS A 27 11.40 -0.15 -2.99
C LYS A 27 11.82 0.06 -1.52
N GLU A 28 12.30 1.26 -1.21
CA GLU A 28 12.67 1.65 0.15
C GLU A 28 11.44 1.71 1.06
N VAL A 29 10.35 2.33 0.59
CA VAL A 29 9.10 2.40 1.36
C VAL A 29 8.54 1.01 1.62
N PHE A 30 8.53 0.13 0.62
CA PHE A 30 8.04 -1.24 0.77
C PHE A 30 8.86 -2.03 1.80
N THR A 31 10.19 -1.96 1.72
CA THR A 31 11.08 -2.64 2.68
C THR A 31 10.82 -2.14 4.10
N LYS A 32 10.66 -0.82 4.27
CA LYS A 32 10.36 -0.22 5.56
C LYS A 32 8.99 -0.67 6.10
N LEU A 33 7.94 -0.56 5.30
CA LEU A 33 6.59 -0.96 5.69
C LEU A 33 6.50 -2.44 6.06
N LYS A 34 7.09 -3.32 5.24
CA LYS A 34 7.12 -4.77 5.52
C LYS A 34 7.79 -5.07 6.85
N ASN A 35 8.96 -4.48 7.12
CA ASN A 35 9.67 -4.71 8.37
C ASN A 35 8.91 -4.16 9.59
N ASP A 36 8.38 -2.94 9.48
CA ASP A 36 7.64 -2.29 10.56
C ASP A 36 6.34 -3.08 10.89
N LEU A 37 5.59 -3.51 9.87
CA LEU A 37 4.36 -4.29 10.05
C LEU A 37 4.64 -5.67 10.66
N LEU A 38 5.62 -6.41 10.13
CA LEU A 38 5.95 -7.74 10.66
C LEU A 38 6.48 -7.66 12.10
N SER A 39 7.30 -6.65 12.43
CA SER A 39 7.79 -6.43 13.79
C SER A 39 6.66 -6.06 14.74
N PHE A 40 5.71 -5.24 14.28
CA PHE A 40 4.53 -4.89 15.08
C PHE A 40 3.64 -6.10 15.35
N LEU A 41 3.34 -6.92 14.33
CA LEU A 41 2.54 -8.14 14.48
C LEU A 41 3.18 -9.16 15.43
N ASP A 42 4.50 -9.28 15.41
CA ASP A 42 5.27 -10.10 16.35
C ASP A 42 5.16 -9.55 17.78
N PHE A 43 5.36 -8.25 17.95
CA PHE A 43 5.26 -7.56 19.25
C PHE A 43 3.89 -7.73 19.93
N ILE A 44 2.80 -7.67 19.16
CA ILE A 44 1.43 -7.84 19.69
C ILE A 44 0.96 -9.31 19.72
N GLY A 45 1.77 -10.25 19.21
CA GLY A 45 1.42 -11.68 19.17
C GLY A 45 0.27 -12.03 18.22
N ALA A 46 -0.02 -11.19 17.22
CA ALA A 46 -1.17 -11.38 16.32
C ALA A 46 -0.89 -12.33 15.14
N GLY A 47 0.35 -12.81 15.00
CA GLY A 47 0.76 -13.77 13.99
C GLY A 47 1.00 -13.14 12.60
N LYS A 48 1.88 -13.77 11.81
CA LYS A 48 2.31 -13.23 10.51
C LYS A 48 1.26 -13.38 9.40
N SER A 49 0.26 -14.25 9.57
CA SER A 49 -0.80 -14.50 8.58
C SER A 49 -1.71 -13.30 8.33
N ILE A 50 -1.72 -12.31 9.22
CA ILE A 50 -2.43 -11.05 9.04
C ILE A 50 -1.78 -10.20 7.93
N TYR A 51 -0.46 -10.30 7.76
CA TYR A 51 0.24 -9.58 6.70
C TYR A 51 -0.11 -10.15 5.33
N HIS A 52 -0.25 -9.27 4.35
CA HIS A 52 -0.52 -9.62 2.97
C HIS A 52 0.41 -8.86 2.04
N GLU A 53 1.39 -9.56 1.47
CA GLU A 53 2.46 -8.95 0.70
C GLU A 53 1.96 -8.30 -0.59
N THR A 54 1.17 -9.03 -1.38
CA THR A 54 0.62 -8.50 -2.64
C THR A 54 -0.17 -7.22 -2.40
N LEU A 55 -1.16 -7.23 -1.51
CA LEU A 55 -1.94 -6.02 -1.20
C LEU A 55 -1.07 -4.86 -0.71
N THR A 56 -0.10 -5.13 0.17
CA THR A 56 0.78 -4.07 0.71
C THR A 56 1.58 -3.39 -0.40
N TYR A 57 2.19 -4.17 -1.29
CA TYR A 57 2.99 -3.60 -2.38
C TYR A 57 2.12 -2.95 -3.46
N SER A 58 0.98 -3.55 -3.80
CA SER A 58 0.07 -3.00 -4.81
C SER A 58 -0.52 -1.65 -4.38
N TRP A 59 -0.97 -1.52 -3.12
CA TRP A 59 -1.42 -0.21 -2.61
C TRP A 59 -0.32 0.85 -2.66
N LEU A 60 0.93 0.47 -2.39
CA LEU A 60 2.06 1.39 -2.50
C LEU A 60 2.26 1.87 -3.95
N LEU A 61 2.19 0.96 -4.92
CA LEU A 61 2.26 1.30 -6.35
C LEU A 61 1.10 2.22 -6.75
N THR A 62 -0.12 1.91 -6.33
CA THR A 62 -1.31 2.71 -6.64
C THR A 62 -1.20 4.12 -6.05
N VAL A 63 -0.77 4.27 -4.79
CA VAL A 63 -0.54 5.61 -4.20
C VAL A 63 0.53 6.37 -4.98
N ASN A 64 1.65 5.72 -5.31
CA ASN A 64 2.72 6.34 -6.10
C ASN A 64 2.23 6.79 -7.49
N HIS A 65 1.41 5.99 -8.16
CA HIS A 65 0.79 6.35 -9.43
C HIS A 65 -0.07 7.61 -9.31
N PHE A 66 -0.97 7.65 -8.33
CA PHE A 66 -1.83 8.83 -8.13
C PHE A 66 -1.03 10.07 -7.71
N MET A 67 0.05 9.92 -6.94
CA MET A 67 0.97 11.03 -6.67
C MET A 67 1.64 11.55 -7.94
N TYR A 68 1.95 10.68 -8.89
CA TYR A 68 2.60 11.05 -10.15
C TYR A 68 1.67 11.79 -11.12
N ILE A 69 0.41 11.34 -11.26
CA ILE A 69 -0.53 11.92 -12.23
C ILE A 69 -1.35 13.10 -11.67
N SER A 70 -1.40 13.27 -10.35
CA SER A 70 -2.13 14.38 -9.73
C SER A 70 -1.34 15.67 -9.80
N SER A 71 -2.05 16.80 -9.75
CA SER A 71 -1.42 18.08 -9.42
C SER A 71 -0.73 17.97 -8.04
N PRO A 72 0.41 18.65 -7.84
CA PRO A 72 1.07 18.68 -6.53
C PRO A 72 0.10 19.10 -5.44
N ALA A 73 0.02 18.31 -4.36
CA ALA A 73 -0.78 18.60 -3.18
C ALA A 73 0.15 19.01 -2.03
N GLU A 74 -0.24 19.99 -1.23
CA GLU A 74 0.55 20.47 -0.09
C GLU A 74 0.35 19.61 1.16
N SER A 75 -0.70 18.78 1.16
CA SER A 75 -1.02 17.89 2.27
C SER A 75 -1.66 16.58 1.82
N PHE A 76 -1.61 15.59 2.70
CA PHE A 76 -2.35 14.33 2.51
C PHE A 76 -3.86 14.55 2.35
N ASN A 77 -4.43 15.52 3.05
CA ASN A 77 -5.87 15.80 2.98
C ASN A 77 -6.26 16.33 1.60
N GLU A 78 -5.47 17.22 1.01
CA GLU A 78 -5.68 17.68 -0.37
C GLU A 78 -5.54 16.54 -1.36
N PHE A 79 -4.46 15.76 -1.25
CA PHE A 79 -4.20 14.60 -2.10
C PHE A 79 -5.35 13.59 -2.09
N ILE A 80 -5.83 13.21 -0.90
CA ILE A 80 -6.88 12.20 -0.78
C ILE A 80 -8.26 12.74 -1.20
N ASN A 81 -8.50 14.04 -1.04
CA ASN A 81 -9.73 14.68 -1.52
C ASN A 81 -9.81 14.72 -3.05
N ALA A 82 -8.68 14.89 -3.73
CA ALA A 82 -8.58 14.78 -5.18
C ALA A 82 -8.65 13.32 -5.67
N ASN A 83 -8.14 12.37 -4.88
CA ASN A 83 -7.99 10.96 -5.27
C ASN A 83 -8.80 10.01 -4.38
N LYS A 84 -10.11 10.28 -4.22
CA LYS A 84 -10.99 9.51 -3.31
C LYS A 84 -11.06 8.02 -3.62
N ILE A 85 -10.75 7.60 -4.85
CA ILE A 85 -10.68 6.20 -5.25
C ILE A 85 -9.68 5.41 -4.38
N LEU A 86 -8.61 6.04 -3.90
CA LEU A 86 -7.64 5.42 -2.99
C LEU A 86 -8.26 4.99 -1.64
N LEU A 87 -9.44 5.50 -1.28
CA LEU A 87 -10.16 5.10 -0.07
C LEU A 87 -11.09 3.91 -0.30
N ASN A 88 -11.33 3.52 -1.56
CA ASN A 88 -12.14 2.36 -1.89
C ASN A 88 -11.26 1.10 -1.94
N LYS A 89 -11.32 0.25 -0.91
CA LYS A 89 -10.54 -1.00 -0.86
C LYS A 89 -10.84 -1.93 -2.04
N GLU A 90 -12.08 -1.93 -2.51
CA GLU A 90 -12.53 -2.77 -3.61
C GLU A 90 -11.90 -2.39 -4.95
N SER A 91 -11.26 -1.21 -5.06
CA SER A 91 -10.59 -0.81 -6.31
C SER A 91 -9.44 -1.74 -6.67
N ILE A 92 -8.86 -2.48 -5.72
CA ILE A 92 -7.80 -3.44 -6.01
C ILE A 92 -8.26 -4.55 -6.97
N TYR A 93 -9.57 -4.84 -6.99
CA TYR A 93 -10.14 -5.87 -7.86
C TYR A 93 -10.35 -5.39 -9.30
N THR A 94 -9.98 -4.15 -9.64
CA THR A 94 -9.81 -3.76 -11.05
C THR A 94 -8.51 -4.32 -11.62
N ASP A 95 -7.48 -4.45 -10.77
CA ASP A 95 -6.16 -4.91 -11.16
C ASP A 95 -6.02 -6.44 -10.97
N TYR A 96 -6.69 -6.98 -9.94
CA TYR A 96 -6.55 -8.37 -9.53
C TYR A 96 -7.86 -9.15 -9.51
N SER A 97 -7.79 -10.44 -9.86
CA SER A 97 -8.86 -11.38 -9.56
C SER A 97 -8.93 -11.73 -8.08
N HIS A 98 -10.13 -12.05 -7.59
CA HIS A 98 -10.32 -12.59 -6.24
C HIS A 98 -9.48 -13.85 -6.01
N THR A 99 -9.47 -14.76 -6.98
CA THR A 99 -8.71 -16.02 -6.91
C THR A 99 -7.23 -15.80 -6.65
N LEU A 100 -6.61 -14.80 -7.29
CA LEU A 100 -5.20 -14.49 -7.07
C LEU A 100 -4.99 -13.91 -5.67
N ILE A 101 -5.77 -12.88 -5.28
CA ILE A 101 -5.62 -12.21 -3.99
C ILE A 101 -5.88 -13.16 -2.80
N GLU A 102 -6.82 -14.08 -2.92
CA GLU A 102 -7.16 -15.01 -1.85
C GLU A 102 -6.13 -16.15 -1.69
N SER A 103 -5.16 -16.27 -2.60
CA SER A 103 -4.13 -17.31 -2.53
C SER A 103 -3.09 -17.09 -1.42
N ASP A 104 -2.61 -18.18 -0.82
CA ASP A 104 -1.51 -18.15 0.16
C ASP A 104 -0.20 -17.59 -0.44
N GLU A 105 -0.01 -17.81 -1.74
CA GLU A 105 1.14 -17.30 -2.47
C GLU A 105 1.10 -15.77 -2.56
N ALA A 106 -0.04 -15.16 -2.90
CA ALA A 106 -0.21 -13.70 -2.93
C ALA A 106 -0.07 -13.06 -1.54
N ARG A 107 -0.42 -13.81 -0.48
CA ARG A 107 -0.25 -13.37 0.90
C ARG A 107 1.23 -13.30 1.29
N SER A 108 2.03 -14.26 0.85
CA SER A 108 3.43 -14.42 1.28
C SER A 108 4.45 -13.79 0.33
N ASN A 109 4.09 -13.65 -0.94
CA ASN A 109 4.92 -13.10 -2.01
C ASN A 109 4.12 -12.07 -2.81
N PHE A 110 4.81 -11.06 -3.36
CA PHE A 110 4.18 -10.18 -4.33
C PHE A 110 3.93 -10.91 -5.66
N LEU A 111 2.66 -10.99 -6.04
CA LEU A 111 2.22 -11.40 -7.37
C LEU A 111 1.76 -10.18 -8.17
N LYS A 112 2.11 -10.15 -9.46
CA LYS A 112 1.68 -9.08 -10.36
C LYS A 112 0.16 -9.16 -10.62
N PRO A 113 -0.49 -8.02 -10.93
CA PRO A 113 -1.89 -8.00 -11.36
C PRO A 113 -2.15 -8.95 -12.52
N ASP A 114 -3.25 -9.69 -12.45
CA ASP A 114 -3.69 -10.66 -13.47
C ASP A 114 -4.86 -10.15 -14.33
N LEU A 115 -5.46 -9.00 -14.00
CA LEU A 115 -6.48 -8.34 -14.82
C LEU A 115 -5.91 -7.12 -15.54
N GLU A 116 -5.63 -6.04 -14.80
CA GLU A 116 -5.08 -4.79 -15.34
C GLU A 116 -3.80 -4.40 -14.59
N PRO A 117 -2.76 -3.92 -15.30
CA PRO A 117 -1.49 -3.60 -14.66
C PRO A 117 -1.57 -2.29 -13.87
N ILE A 118 -1.03 -2.30 -12.65
CA ILE A 118 -0.81 -1.07 -11.89
C ILE A 118 0.39 -0.32 -12.51
N PRO A 119 0.24 0.95 -12.92
CA PRO A 119 1.34 1.73 -13.50
C PRO A 119 2.49 1.94 -12.51
N ILE A 120 3.73 1.71 -12.97
CA ILE A 120 4.94 1.86 -12.17
C ILE A 120 5.65 3.16 -12.57
N HIS A 121 6.00 3.97 -11.57
CA HIS A 121 6.73 5.24 -11.76
C HIS A 121 7.97 5.23 -10.89
N GLU A 122 9.13 5.43 -11.51
CA GLU A 122 10.37 5.63 -10.78
C GLU A 122 10.48 7.10 -10.37
N LYS A 123 10.75 7.35 -9.08
CA LYS A 123 11.32 8.65 -8.72
C LYS A 123 12.71 8.70 -9.34
N GLY A 124 12.86 9.51 -10.39
CA GLY A 124 14.18 9.82 -10.92
C GLY A 124 15.08 10.25 -9.76
N SER A 125 16.23 9.60 -9.63
CA SER A 125 17.28 10.06 -8.74
C SER A 125 17.51 11.54 -9.05
N ALA A 126 17.11 12.42 -8.14
CA ALA A 126 17.56 13.80 -8.19
C ALA A 126 19.09 13.75 -8.07
N LEU A 127 19.76 13.86 -9.22
CA LEU A 127 21.17 14.22 -9.32
C LEU A 127 21.27 15.74 -9.32
#